data_AF-A0A1H4E378-F1
#
_entry.id   AF-A0A1H4E378-F1
#
_cell.length_a   1.000
_cell.length_b   1.000
_cell.length_c   1.000
_cell.angle_alpha   90.00
_cell.angle_beta   90.00
_cell.angle_gamma   90.00
#
_symmetry.space_group_name_H-M   'P 1'
#
loop_
_entity.id
_entity.type
_entity.pdbx_description
1 polymer ?
#
loop_
_entity_poly.entity_id
_entity_poly.type
_entity_poly.pdbx_seq_one_letter_code
_entity_poly.pdbx_strand_id
1 'polypeptide(L)'
;MKKILFTLIIGLSILACSDDNDCCVNVDIGIDIKYLNAQGENLFEIDNGYNESDITIYHKINGEWNEYYKGNLDSPKGIKVVNGENGKFLSISPSTTLDENNYSETKIKFSESDFDIIKTEIDKSNSNTIVTKVWYNGNLEWEAYESERMFEIIK
;
A
#
# COMPACT_ATOMS: atom_id res chain seq x y z
N MET A 1 -58.07 -22.68 -9.59
CA MET A 1 -57.42 -21.39 -9.25
C MET A 1 -56.23 -21.54 -8.30
N LYS A 2 -56.30 -22.35 -7.21
CA LYS A 2 -55.16 -22.54 -6.28
C LYS A 2 -53.93 -23.26 -6.87
N LYS A 3 -54.09 -24.13 -7.88
CA LYS A 3 -52.97 -24.85 -8.52
C LYS A 3 -52.15 -24.00 -9.50
N ILE A 4 -52.70 -22.90 -10.02
CA ILE A 4 -52.00 -22.00 -10.95
C ILE A 4 -51.05 -21.06 -10.18
N LEU A 5 -51.42 -20.67 -8.95
CA LEU A 5 -50.59 -19.82 -8.09
C LEU A 5 -49.29 -20.52 -7.66
N PHE A 6 -49.33 -21.84 -7.49
CA PHE A 6 -48.16 -22.64 -7.13
C PHE A 6 -47.16 -22.78 -8.29
N THR A 7 -47.64 -22.82 -9.54
CA THR A 7 -46.79 -22.91 -10.73
C THR A 7 -46.05 -21.59 -11.01
N LEU A 8 -46.66 -20.45 -10.65
CA LEU A 8 -46.05 -19.13 -10.84
C LEU A 8 -44.86 -18.88 -9.90
N ILE A 9 -44.96 -19.35 -8.65
CA ILE A 9 -43.90 -19.17 -7.62
C ILE A 9 -42.64 -19.98 -7.96
N ILE A 10 -42.79 -21.17 -8.56
CA ILE A 10 -41.66 -22.04 -8.93
C ILE A 10 -40.92 -21.52 -10.17
N GLY A 11 -41.61 -20.80 -11.07
CA GLY A 11 -41.00 -20.20 -12.26
C GLY A 11 -40.14 -18.97 -11.99
N LEU A 12 -40.37 -18.26 -10.89
CA LEU A 12 -39.59 -17.07 -10.49
C LEU A 12 -38.24 -17.42 -9.82
N SER A 13 -38.07 -18.66 -9.34
CA SER A 13 -36.84 -19.09 -8.66
C SER A 13 -35.67 -19.48 -9.57
N ILE A 14 -35.90 -19.65 -10.88
CA ILE A 14 -34.84 -20.08 -11.83
C ILE A 14 -34.12 -18.93 -12.55
N LEU A 15 -34.47 -17.67 -12.24
CA LEU A 15 -33.79 -16.47 -12.77
C LEU A 15 -32.86 -15.80 -11.74
N ALA A 16 -32.74 -16.35 -10.54
CA ALA A 16 -31.89 -15.80 -9.49
C ALA A 16 -30.48 -16.41 -9.53
N CYS A 17 -29.77 -16.20 -10.63
CA CYS A 17 -28.31 -16.29 -10.68
C CYS A 17 -27.83 -15.30 -11.76
N SER A 18 -27.59 -14.05 -11.36
CA SER A 18 -26.57 -13.24 -12.03
C SER A 18 -25.27 -13.49 -11.29
N ASP A 19 -24.29 -14.01 -12.02
CA ASP A 19 -22.94 -14.22 -11.52
C ASP A 19 -22.23 -12.85 -11.55
N ASP A 20 -22.51 -12.03 -10.53
CA ASP A 20 -21.78 -10.78 -10.32
C ASP A 20 -20.42 -11.15 -9.74
N ASN A 21 -19.48 -11.47 -10.63
CA ASN A 21 -18.06 -11.76 -10.34
C ASN A 21 -17.27 -10.54 -9.81
N ASP A 22 -17.94 -9.63 -9.09
CA ASP A 22 -17.35 -8.47 -8.42
C ASP A 22 -17.33 -8.70 -6.90
N CYS A 23 -17.15 -9.96 -6.48
CA CYS A 23 -17.04 -10.29 -5.07
C CYS A 23 -15.58 -10.21 -4.63
N CYS A 24 -15.39 -9.37 -3.61
CA CYS A 24 -14.16 -9.14 -2.84
C CYS A 24 -13.27 -8.01 -3.41
N VAL A 25 -13.38 -6.82 -2.82
CA VAL A 25 -12.38 -5.76 -2.92
C VAL A 25 -11.10 -6.25 -2.23
N ASN A 26 -10.00 -6.40 -2.97
CA ASN A 26 -8.68 -6.68 -2.39
C ASN A 26 -7.83 -5.40 -2.37
N VAL A 27 -7.37 -5.00 -1.19
CA VAL A 27 -6.45 -3.87 -1.02
C VAL A 27 -5.17 -4.39 -0.39
N ASP A 28 -4.11 -4.51 -1.19
CA ASP A 28 -2.78 -4.94 -0.76
C ASP A 28 -1.73 -3.99 -1.33
N ILE A 29 -1.48 -2.92 -0.59
CA ILE A 29 -0.55 -1.85 -0.97
C ILE A 29 0.64 -1.70 -0.02
N GLY A 30 0.65 -2.42 1.11
CA GLY A 30 1.63 -2.24 2.18
C GLY A 30 3.06 -2.53 1.70
N ILE A 31 4.01 -1.69 2.09
CA ILE A 31 5.44 -1.85 1.83
C ILE A 31 6.17 -1.79 3.17
N ASP A 32 7.02 -2.76 3.47
CA ASP A 32 7.84 -2.76 4.68
C ASP A 32 9.31 -2.51 4.34
N ILE A 33 9.92 -1.51 4.99
CA ILE A 33 11.30 -1.13 4.73
C ILE A 33 12.11 -1.18 6.02
N LYS A 34 13.23 -1.92 5.99
CA LYS A 34 14.23 -1.88 7.06
C LYS A 34 15.32 -0.90 6.69
N TYR A 35 15.48 0.15 7.49
CA TYR A 35 16.58 1.10 7.32
C TYR A 35 17.76 0.68 8.15
N LEU A 36 18.91 0.51 7.51
CA LEU A 36 20.17 0.16 8.15
C LEU A 36 21.18 1.29 7.96
N ASN A 37 22.07 1.50 8.93
CA ASN A 37 23.25 2.34 8.72
C ASN A 37 24.34 1.58 7.95
N ALA A 38 25.45 2.27 7.63
CA ALA A 38 26.61 1.68 6.96
C ALA A 38 27.29 0.52 7.73
N GLN A 39 26.99 0.35 9.03
CA GLN A 39 27.47 -0.76 9.86
C GLN A 39 26.49 -1.96 9.87
N GLY A 40 25.32 -1.82 9.24
CA GLY A 40 24.27 -2.84 9.22
C GLY A 40 23.34 -2.81 10.44
N GLU A 41 23.39 -1.75 11.26
CA GLU A 41 22.52 -1.60 12.43
C GLU A 41 21.18 -0.96 12.04
N ASN A 42 20.08 -1.47 12.60
CA ASN A 42 18.74 -0.98 12.29
C ASN A 42 18.48 0.40 12.89
N LEU A 43 18.19 1.37 12.01
CA LEU A 43 17.97 2.76 12.39
C LEU A 43 16.73 2.96 13.28
N PHE A 44 15.77 2.03 13.37
CA PHE A 44 14.66 2.13 14.32
C PHE A 44 14.95 1.49 15.69
N GLU A 45 16.14 0.91 15.88
CA GLU A 45 16.52 0.16 17.07
C GLU A 45 17.71 0.77 17.83
N ILE A 46 18.47 1.66 17.21
CA ILE A 46 19.65 2.30 17.82
C ILE A 46 19.36 3.70 18.37
N ASP A 47 20.20 4.12 19.32
CA ASP A 47 20.19 5.49 19.84
C ASP A 47 20.59 6.48 18.73
N ASN A 48 19.88 7.62 18.66
CA ASN A 48 19.99 8.62 17.57
C ASN A 48 19.63 8.08 16.17
N GLY A 49 18.90 6.96 16.11
CA GLY A 49 18.30 6.46 14.88
C GLY A 49 17.02 7.24 14.47
N TYR A 50 16.24 6.65 13.58
CA TYR A 50 14.97 7.20 13.13
C TYR A 50 13.84 7.01 14.13
N ASN A 51 12.95 8.00 14.18
CA ASN A 51 11.70 7.96 14.92
C ASN A 51 10.51 8.19 14.00
N GLU A 52 9.42 7.46 14.20
CA GLU A 52 8.18 7.62 13.43
C GLU A 52 7.62 9.05 13.52
N SER A 53 7.81 9.72 14.66
CA SER A 53 7.36 11.10 14.87
C SER A 53 7.99 12.09 13.92
N ASP A 54 9.22 11.82 13.47
CA ASP A 54 10.05 12.76 12.72
C ASP A 54 9.88 12.58 11.20
N ILE A 55 9.32 11.45 10.78
CA ILE A 55 9.05 11.14 9.38
C ILE A 55 7.77 11.82 8.92
N THR A 56 7.82 12.45 7.75
CA THR A 56 6.67 13.05 7.07
C THR A 56 6.48 12.40 5.70
N ILE A 57 5.24 12.05 5.37
CA ILE A 57 4.88 11.42 4.09
C ILE A 57 4.23 12.43 3.17
N TYR A 58 4.60 12.39 1.90
CA TYR A 58 3.96 13.16 0.84
C TYR A 58 3.52 12.24 -0.28
N HIS A 59 2.32 12.44 -0.79
CA HIS A 59 1.83 11.78 -2.00
C HIS A 59 1.94 12.74 -3.18
N LYS A 60 2.42 12.24 -4.32
CA LYS A 60 2.38 13.01 -5.55
C LYS A 60 0.98 12.91 -6.15
N ILE A 61 0.29 14.03 -6.23
CA ILE A 61 -1.08 14.12 -6.75
C ILE A 61 -1.06 15.22 -7.81
N ASN A 62 -1.44 14.88 -9.04
CA ASN A 62 -1.43 15.81 -10.18
C ASN A 62 -0.07 16.52 -10.38
N GLY A 63 1.03 15.80 -10.15
CA GLY A 63 2.39 16.33 -10.29
C GLY A 63 2.93 17.09 -9.08
N GLU A 64 2.11 17.36 -8.06
CA GLU A 64 2.50 18.12 -6.87
C GLU A 64 2.65 17.22 -5.63
N TRP A 65 3.65 17.52 -4.80
CA TRP A 65 3.87 16.84 -3.52
C TRP A 65 2.94 17.40 -2.45
N ASN A 66 1.99 16.59 -2.01
CA ASN A 66 1.02 16.95 -0.99
C ASN A 66 1.31 16.16 0.28
N GLU A 67 1.45 16.83 1.43
CA GLU A 67 1.62 16.15 2.72
C GLU A 67 0.42 15.25 2.98
N TYR A 68 0.67 13.99 3.31
CA TYR A 68 -0.36 13.02 3.62
C TYR A 68 -0.61 12.97 5.12
N TYR A 69 -1.82 13.38 5.51
CA TYR A 69 -2.30 13.24 6.87
C TYR A 69 -3.81 12.98 6.90
N LYS A 70 -4.22 11.93 7.61
CA LYS A 70 -5.63 11.54 7.83
C LYS A 70 -5.84 11.17 9.30
N GLY A 71 -6.14 12.16 10.14
CA GLY A 71 -6.29 11.99 11.60
C GLY A 71 -7.36 11.00 12.07
N ASN A 72 -8.22 10.51 11.17
CA ASN A 72 -9.24 9.51 11.46
C ASN A 72 -8.81 8.07 11.17
N LEU A 73 -7.56 7.82 10.78
CA LEU A 73 -6.99 6.49 10.53
C LEU A 73 -6.13 6.02 11.70
N ASP A 74 -5.93 4.70 11.82
CA ASP A 74 -5.03 4.10 12.82
C ASP A 74 -3.57 4.56 12.66
N SER A 75 -3.16 4.81 11.41
CA SER A 75 -1.87 5.39 11.05
C SER A 75 -2.08 6.70 10.29
N PRO A 76 -2.25 7.86 10.98
CA PRO A 76 -2.62 9.11 10.34
C PRO A 76 -1.66 9.60 9.27
N LYS A 77 -0.36 9.31 9.42
CA LYS A 77 0.69 9.65 8.44
C LYS A 77 0.84 8.61 7.32
N GLY A 78 0.02 7.55 7.32
CA GLY A 78 0.17 6.44 6.36
C GLY A 78 1.38 5.55 6.63
N ILE A 79 2.03 5.71 7.78
CA ILE A 79 3.17 4.90 8.21
C ILE A 79 3.00 4.41 9.62
N LYS A 80 3.72 3.33 9.94
CA LYS A 80 3.89 2.82 11.29
C LYS A 80 5.20 2.08 11.41
N VAL A 81 5.91 2.23 12.53
CA VAL A 81 7.03 1.35 12.87
C VAL A 81 6.48 0.08 13.50
N VAL A 82 6.76 -1.05 12.88
CA VAL A 82 6.26 -2.37 13.31
C VAL A 82 7.43 -3.29 13.67
N ASN A 83 7.20 -4.22 14.61
CA ASN A 83 8.17 -5.27 14.91
C ASN A 83 7.88 -6.48 14.02
N GLY A 84 8.88 -6.99 13.32
CA GLY A 84 8.85 -8.27 12.63
C GLY A 84 9.89 -9.24 13.20
N GLU A 85 10.01 -10.42 12.59
CA GLU A 85 10.97 -11.44 13.05
C GLU A 85 12.43 -10.98 12.95
N ASN A 86 12.74 -10.13 11.95
CA ASN A 86 14.09 -9.67 11.66
C ASN A 86 14.34 -8.21 12.11
N GLY A 87 13.64 -7.76 13.15
CA GLY A 87 13.77 -6.42 13.74
C GLY A 87 12.59 -5.49 13.40
N LYS A 88 12.79 -4.18 13.58
CA LYS A 88 11.80 -3.15 13.25
C LYS A 88 11.81 -2.71 11.80
N PHE A 89 10.64 -2.40 11.28
CA PHE A 89 10.42 -1.95 9.91
C PHE A 89 9.55 -0.69 9.89
N LEU A 90 9.77 0.18 8.92
CA LEU A 90 8.79 1.19 8.54
C LEU A 90 7.78 0.54 7.60
N SER A 91 6.57 0.31 8.09
CA SER A 91 5.44 -0.11 7.27
C SER A 91 4.76 1.12 6.68
N ILE A 92 4.55 1.12 5.36
CA ILE A 92 4.08 2.28 4.59
C ILE A 92 2.86 1.88 3.76
N SER A 93 1.81 2.69 3.84
CA SER A 93 0.72 2.71 2.87
C SER A 93 1.05 3.78 1.81
N PRO A 94 1.56 3.41 0.62
CA PRO A 94 1.94 4.38 -0.40
C PRO A 94 0.71 5.08 -0.98
N SER A 95 0.95 6.18 -1.67
CA SER A 95 -0.04 6.79 -2.56
C SER A 95 -0.60 5.74 -3.51
N THR A 96 -1.92 5.79 -3.70
CA THR A 96 -2.60 5.01 -4.74
C THR A 96 -3.10 5.89 -5.88
N THR A 97 -2.75 7.18 -5.88
CA THR A 97 -3.08 8.10 -6.98
C THR A 97 -2.09 7.91 -8.11
N LEU A 98 -2.59 7.43 -9.25
CA LEU A 98 -1.78 7.15 -10.44
C LEU A 98 -1.59 8.39 -11.30
N ASP A 99 -0.41 8.51 -11.89
CA ASP A 99 -0.10 9.46 -12.95
C ASP A 99 -0.54 8.95 -14.33
N GLU A 100 -0.20 9.69 -15.39
CA GLU A 100 -0.51 9.35 -16.78
C GLU A 100 0.13 8.05 -17.27
N ASN A 101 1.18 7.57 -16.58
CA ASN A 101 1.91 6.35 -16.91
C ASN A 101 1.50 5.16 -16.02
N ASN A 102 0.42 5.30 -15.25
CA ASN A 102 -0.08 4.30 -14.29
C ASN A 102 0.88 4.00 -13.13
N TYR A 103 1.69 4.98 -12.72
CA TYR A 103 2.52 4.87 -11.52
C TYR A 103 2.05 5.83 -10.44
N SER A 104 2.25 5.48 -9.18
CA SER A 104 2.08 6.38 -8.04
C SER A 104 3.41 6.66 -7.37
N GLU A 105 3.57 7.86 -6.80
CA GLU A 105 4.78 8.24 -6.08
C GLU A 105 4.48 8.71 -4.65
N THR A 106 5.31 8.24 -3.73
CA THR A 106 5.29 8.55 -2.29
C THR A 106 6.67 9.01 -1.88
N LYS A 107 6.76 10.17 -1.23
CA LYS A 107 8.01 10.67 -0.65
C LYS A 107 8.02 10.41 0.84
N ILE A 108 9.10 9.83 1.32
CA ILE A 108 9.40 9.67 2.74
C ILE A 108 10.42 10.74 3.10
N LYS A 109 10.04 11.71 3.91
CA LYS A 109 10.93 12.81 4.33
C LYS A 109 11.38 12.56 5.76
N PHE A 110 12.68 12.42 5.97
CA PHE A 110 13.32 12.29 7.29
C PHE A 110 13.80 13.65 7.81
N SER A 111 14.22 14.54 6.90
CA SER A 111 14.59 15.93 7.21
C SER A 111 14.43 16.82 5.97
N GLU A 112 14.78 18.11 6.06
CA GLU A 112 14.76 19.01 4.90
C GLU A 112 15.70 18.57 3.76
N SER A 113 16.83 17.93 4.09
CA SER A 113 17.84 17.49 3.13
C SER A 113 17.88 15.98 2.91
N ASP A 114 17.11 15.21 3.69
CA ASP A 114 17.08 13.75 3.62
C ASP A 114 15.66 13.26 3.35
N PHE A 115 15.46 12.72 2.16
CA PHE A 115 14.20 12.13 1.73
C PHE A 115 14.44 11.07 0.67
N ASP A 116 13.50 10.15 0.57
CA ASP A 116 13.48 9.11 -0.44
C ASP A 116 12.15 9.09 -1.18
N ILE A 117 12.15 8.52 -2.38
CA ILE A 117 10.98 8.40 -3.24
C ILE A 117 10.70 6.93 -3.51
N ILE A 118 9.51 6.51 -3.15
CA ILE A 118 8.92 5.25 -3.59
C ILE A 118 8.06 5.55 -4.82
N LYS A 119 8.33 4.84 -5.91
CA LYS A 119 7.41 4.73 -7.04
C LYS A 119 6.81 3.34 -7.05
N THR A 120 5.50 3.24 -7.27
CA THR A 120 4.79 1.96 -7.34
C THR A 120 4.01 1.82 -8.64
N GLU A 121 3.99 0.60 -9.15
CA GLU A 121 2.98 0.14 -10.11
C GLU A 121 1.83 -0.48 -9.32
N ILE A 122 0.58 -0.20 -9.71
CA ILE A 122 -0.60 -0.69 -8.99
C ILE A 122 -1.60 -1.28 -9.98
N ASP A 123 -1.99 -2.53 -9.75
CA ASP A 123 -3.14 -3.15 -10.39
C ASP A 123 -4.44 -2.67 -9.71
N LYS A 124 -5.30 -2.03 -10.50
CA LYS A 124 -6.64 -1.58 -10.09
C LYS A 124 -7.79 -2.31 -10.80
N SER A 125 -7.51 -3.46 -11.43
CA SER A 125 -8.51 -4.27 -12.11
C SER A 125 -9.42 -5.01 -11.13
N ASN A 126 -10.64 -5.36 -11.55
CA ASN A 126 -11.57 -6.21 -10.79
C ASN A 126 -11.78 -5.78 -9.33
N SER A 127 -11.95 -4.48 -9.09
CA SER A 127 -12.13 -3.91 -7.75
C SER A 127 -10.92 -4.08 -6.80
N ASN A 128 -9.76 -4.47 -7.32
CA ASN A 128 -8.52 -4.58 -6.55
C ASN A 128 -7.77 -3.24 -6.48
N THR A 129 -6.85 -3.13 -5.53
CA THR A 129 -5.79 -2.12 -5.49
C THR A 129 -4.57 -2.79 -4.90
N ILE A 130 -3.71 -3.33 -5.77
CA ILE A 130 -2.57 -4.17 -5.39
C ILE A 130 -1.30 -3.57 -5.97
N VAL A 131 -0.29 -3.32 -5.14
CA VAL A 131 1.03 -2.90 -5.64
C VAL A 131 1.71 -4.09 -6.34
N THR A 132 2.10 -3.94 -7.60
CA THR A 132 2.74 -5.00 -8.40
C THR A 132 4.25 -4.83 -8.51
N LYS A 133 4.75 -3.59 -8.38
CA LYS A 133 6.20 -3.29 -8.38
C LYS A 133 6.50 -2.12 -7.47
N VAL A 134 7.68 -2.14 -6.86
CA VAL A 134 8.20 -1.06 -6.02
C VAL A 134 9.59 -0.67 -6.52
N TRP A 135 9.74 0.61 -6.86
CA TRP A 135 11.04 1.23 -7.05
C TRP A 135 11.35 2.17 -5.90
N TYR A 136 12.54 2.05 -5.35
CA TYR A 136 13.06 2.93 -4.31
C TYR A 136 14.20 3.79 -4.88
N ASN A 137 14.03 5.11 -4.88
CA ASN A 137 14.96 6.06 -5.49
C ASN A 137 15.38 5.70 -6.93
N GLY A 138 14.46 5.09 -7.69
CA GLY A 138 14.68 4.67 -9.09
C GLY A 138 15.18 3.24 -9.28
N ASN A 139 15.62 2.55 -8.22
CA ASN A 139 16.03 1.15 -8.27
C ASN A 139 14.83 0.23 -8.03
N LEU A 140 14.70 -0.87 -8.77
CA LEU A 140 13.65 -1.86 -8.55
C LEU A 140 14.03 -2.70 -7.32
N GLU A 141 13.21 -2.64 -6.26
CA GLU A 141 13.46 -3.37 -5.00
C GLU A 141 12.52 -4.56 -4.81
N TRP A 142 11.35 -4.54 -5.47
CA TRP A 142 10.39 -5.63 -5.36
C TRP A 142 9.47 -5.71 -6.58
N GLU A 143 9.15 -6.94 -6.99
CA GLU A 143 8.14 -7.27 -7.98
C GLU A 143 7.22 -8.39 -7.47
N ALA A 144 5.95 -8.33 -7.84
CA ALA A 144 4.95 -9.31 -7.43
C ALA A 144 5.38 -10.75 -7.77
N TYR A 145 4.95 -11.68 -6.91
CA TYR A 145 5.21 -13.12 -6.99
C TYR A 145 6.64 -13.57 -6.68
N GLU A 146 7.54 -12.66 -6.30
CA GLU A 146 8.91 -13.02 -5.85
C GLU A 146 8.96 -13.37 -4.35
N SER A 147 8.45 -12.47 -3.51
CA SER A 147 8.47 -12.58 -2.04
C SER A 147 7.43 -11.67 -1.37
N GLU A 148 7.39 -11.65 -0.04
CA GLU A 148 6.75 -10.55 0.69
C GLU A 148 7.35 -9.19 0.28
N ARG A 149 6.52 -8.12 0.31
CA ARG A 149 6.89 -6.77 -0.11
C ARG A 149 7.71 -6.07 0.96
N MET A 150 8.88 -6.64 1.25
CA MET A 150 9.82 -6.23 2.28
C MET A 150 11.24 -6.20 1.75
N PHE A 151 11.98 -5.12 2.02
CA PHE A 151 13.38 -4.98 1.63
C PHE A 151 14.17 -4.10 2.60
N GLU A 152 15.50 -4.12 2.47
CA GLU A 152 16.44 -3.36 3.31
C GLU A 152 17.10 -2.23 2.51
N ILE A 153 17.27 -1.07 3.14
CA ILE A 153 17.92 0.11 2.55
C ILE A 153 19.06 0.56 3.48
N ILE A 154 20.25 0.70 2.91
CA ILE A 154 21.40 1.30 3.61
C ILE A 154 21.31 2.83 3.47
N LYS A 155 21.30 3.55 4.59
CA LYS A 155 21.28 5.02 4.69
C LYS A 155 22.65 5.57 5.10
#